data_AF-A0A368CJP8-F1
#
_entry.id   AF-A0A368CJP8-F1
#
_cell.length_a   1.000
_cell.length_b   1.000
_cell.length_c   1.000
_cell.angle_alpha   90.00
_cell.angle_beta   90.00
_cell.angle_gamma   90.00
#
_symmetry.space_group_name_H-M   'P 1'
#
loop_
_entity.id
_entity.type
_entity.pdbx_description
1 polymer ?
#
loop_
_entity_poly.entity_id
_entity_poly.type
_entity_poly.pdbx_seq_one_letter_code
_entity_poly.pdbx_strand_id
1 'polypeptide(L)'
;MASKFFLVHHEFRLGKAQQWWQTAQTLRAPGGGWDEAVQANLEAGYYNHCFNPISPEGPAYCIWEVREDISAEQFQQFIDGPTGPDFGTGALMNICHPINLELAGEPPYPPKFS
;
A
#
# COMPACT_ATOMS: atom_id res chain seq x y z
N MET A 1 -20.50 -6.42 -2.57
CA MET A 1 -19.45 -6.59 -3.59
C MET A 1 -18.20 -7.06 -2.86
N ALA A 2 -17.44 -8.01 -3.40
CA ALA A 2 -16.39 -8.70 -2.64
C ALA A 2 -15.03 -8.02 -2.84
N SER A 3 -14.49 -7.37 -1.81
CA SER A 3 -13.14 -6.80 -1.87
C SER A 3 -12.08 -7.85 -2.19
N LYS A 4 -11.00 -7.42 -2.87
CA LYS A 4 -9.77 -8.19 -3.02
C LYS A 4 -8.75 -7.74 -1.99
N PHE A 5 -7.98 -8.67 -1.45
CA PHE A 5 -6.90 -8.36 -0.52
C PHE A 5 -5.54 -8.72 -1.12
N PHE A 6 -4.55 -7.88 -0.85
CA PHE A 6 -3.19 -8.05 -1.32
C PHE A 6 -2.21 -7.83 -0.19
N LEU A 7 -1.21 -8.72 -0.10
CA LEU A 7 0.03 -8.45 0.61
C LEU A 7 0.97 -7.75 -0.37
N VAL A 8 1.42 -6.55 -0.03
CA VAL A 8 2.45 -5.86 -0.80
C VAL A 8 3.77 -5.98 -0.06
N HIS A 9 4.74 -6.57 -0.72
CA HIS A 9 6.12 -6.67 -0.24
C HIS A 9 6.91 -5.51 -0.83
N HIS A 10 7.37 -4.63 0.05
CA HIS A 10 8.21 -3.49 -0.28
C HIS A 10 9.68 -3.81 -0.03
N GLU A 11 10.49 -3.75 -1.07
CA GLU A 11 11.95 -3.75 -0.97
C GLU A 11 12.47 -2.33 -1.20
N PHE A 12 13.32 -1.82 -0.30
CA PHE A 12 13.96 -0.54 -0.51
C PHE A 12 15.11 -0.69 -1.51
N ARG A 13 15.15 0.20 -2.50
CA ARG A 13 16.32 0.34 -3.36
C ARG A 13 17.52 0.79 -2.53
N LEU A 14 18.69 0.29 -2.89
CA LEU A 14 19.94 0.56 -2.18
C LEU A 14 20.15 2.07 -1.96
N GLY A 15 20.33 2.47 -0.70
CA GLY A 15 20.57 3.86 -0.30
C GLY A 15 19.36 4.79 -0.37
N LYS A 16 18.15 4.28 -0.64
CA LYS A 16 16.93 5.10 -0.78
C LYS A 16 16.02 5.10 0.44
N ALA A 17 16.21 4.19 1.40
CA ALA A 17 15.36 4.05 2.57
C ALA A 17 15.22 5.36 3.36
N GLN A 18 16.33 6.05 3.65
CA GLN A 18 16.30 7.31 4.40
C GLN A 18 15.44 8.38 3.72
N GLN A 19 15.56 8.54 2.39
CA GLN A 19 14.75 9.48 1.62
C GLN A 19 13.26 9.16 1.77
N TRP A 20 12.89 7.89 1.60
CA TRP A 20 11.51 7.45 1.72
C TRP A 20 10.93 7.69 3.12
N TRP A 21 11.69 7.36 4.17
CA TRP A 21 11.27 7.58 5.55
C TRP A 21 11.07 9.05 5.88
N GLN A 22 11.93 9.94 5.35
CA GLN A 22 11.77 11.37 5.51
C GLN A 22 10.50 11.86 4.80
N THR A 23 10.27 11.45 3.56
CA THR A 23 9.04 11.77 2.82
C THR A 23 7.79 11.29 3.57
N ALA A 24 7.79 10.04 4.06
CA ALA A 24 6.69 9.47 4.83
C ALA A 24 6.44 10.22 6.14
N GLN A 25 7.48 10.74 6.80
CA GLN A 25 7.33 11.58 8.00
C GLN A 25 6.76 12.95 7.66
N THR A 26 7.22 13.58 6.58
CA THR A 26 6.69 14.88 6.12
C THR A 26 5.22 14.79 5.75
N LEU A 27 4.81 13.75 5.01
CA LEU A 27 3.40 13.57 4.62
C LEU A 27 2.49 13.37 5.84
N ARG A 28 2.94 12.61 6.85
CA ARG A 28 2.18 12.31 8.07
C ARG A 28 2.18 13.44 9.11
N ALA A 29 3.00 14.48 8.93
CA ALA A 29 2.94 15.64 9.80
C ALA A 29 1.58 16.37 9.65
N PRO A 30 1.12 17.13 10.66
CA PRO A 30 -0.12 17.89 10.53
C PRO A 30 -0.10 18.82 9.31
N GLY A 31 -1.11 18.68 8.43
CA GLY A 31 -1.18 19.42 7.15
C GLY A 31 -0.24 18.90 6.06
N GLY A 32 0.41 17.75 6.27
CA GLY A 32 1.33 17.12 5.30
C GLY A 32 0.65 16.39 4.14
N GLY A 33 -0.68 16.29 4.13
CA GLY A 33 -1.45 15.71 3.03
C GLY A 33 -1.73 14.21 3.16
N TRP A 34 -1.32 13.56 4.25
CA TRP A 34 -1.53 12.11 4.44
C TRP A 34 -3.01 11.73 4.46
N ASP A 35 -3.82 12.45 5.22
CA ASP A 35 -5.24 12.11 5.39
C ASP A 35 -6.00 12.31 4.07
N GLU A 36 -5.68 13.38 3.33
CA GLU A 36 -6.22 13.63 1.99
C GLU A 36 -5.79 12.55 0.99
N ALA A 37 -4.53 12.09 1.05
CA ALA A 37 -4.04 11.00 0.20
C ALA A 37 -4.72 9.67 0.52
N VAL A 38 -4.92 9.35 1.81
CA VAL A 38 -5.66 8.15 2.25
C VAL A 38 -7.11 8.21 1.77
N GLN A 39 -7.75 9.37 1.88
CA GLN A 39 -9.14 9.57 1.44
C GLN A 39 -9.25 9.46 -0.09
N ALA A 40 -8.34 10.08 -0.85
CA ALA A 40 -8.31 9.98 -2.30
C ALA A 40 -8.07 8.54 -2.77
N ASN A 41 -7.17 7.81 -2.11
CA ASN A 41 -6.94 6.39 -2.38
C ASN A 41 -8.20 5.57 -2.10
N LEU A 42 -8.89 5.83 -0.99
CA LEU A 42 -10.14 5.15 -0.65
C LEU A 42 -11.21 5.38 -1.72
N GLU A 43 -11.41 6.61 -2.17
CA GLU A 43 -12.35 6.97 -3.25
C GLU A 43 -11.98 6.29 -4.58
N ALA A 44 -10.68 6.16 -4.86
CA ALA A 44 -10.17 5.44 -6.03
C ALA A 44 -10.31 3.91 -5.93
N GLY A 45 -10.65 3.37 -4.75
CA GLY A 45 -10.85 1.93 -4.53
C GLY A 45 -9.65 1.21 -3.92
N TYR A 46 -8.73 1.93 -3.28
CA TYR A 46 -7.55 1.38 -2.60
C TYR A 46 -7.54 1.76 -1.12
N TYR A 47 -7.38 0.79 -0.23
CA TYR A 47 -7.28 1.05 1.20
C TYR A 47 -6.13 0.27 1.83
N ASN A 48 -5.18 0.97 2.43
CA ASN A 48 -4.11 0.35 3.20
C ASN A 48 -4.58 0.12 4.63
N HIS A 49 -4.67 -1.14 5.04
CA HIS A 49 -5.03 -1.51 6.41
C HIS A 49 -3.86 -1.33 7.37
N CYS A 50 -2.66 -1.66 6.90
CA CYS A 50 -1.46 -1.58 7.74
C CYS A 50 -0.18 -1.51 6.91
N PHE A 51 0.86 -0.94 7.52
CA PHE A 51 2.23 -0.96 7.06
C PHE A 51 3.12 -1.55 8.18
N ASN A 52 3.81 -2.63 7.87
CA ASN A 52 4.57 -3.44 8.83
C ASN A 52 6.06 -3.52 8.40
N PRO A 53 6.89 -2.55 8.79
CA PRO A 53 8.32 -2.57 8.50
C PRO A 53 9.04 -3.60 9.37
N ILE A 54 9.93 -4.40 8.79
CA ILE A 54 10.77 -5.37 9.53
C ILE A 54 12.08 -4.72 10.00
N SER A 55 12.66 -3.86 9.16
CA SER A 55 13.87 -3.09 9.47
C SER A 55 13.84 -1.72 8.78
N PRO A 56 14.71 -0.76 9.16
CA PRO A 56 14.77 0.55 8.51
C PRO A 56 15.08 0.48 7.01
N GLU A 57 15.87 -0.49 6.57
CA GLU A 57 16.24 -0.72 5.17
C GLU A 57 15.36 -1.77 4.47
N GLY A 58 14.35 -2.28 5.17
CA GLY A 58 13.40 -3.26 4.65
C GLY A 58 13.69 -4.72 5.00
N PRO A 59 12.82 -5.63 4.53
CA PRO A 59 11.60 -5.33 3.79
C PRO A 59 10.52 -4.70 4.69
N ALA A 60 9.49 -4.15 4.06
CA ALA A 60 8.25 -3.79 4.72
C ALA A 60 7.07 -4.46 4.04
N TYR A 61 6.00 -4.73 4.78
CA TYR A 61 4.82 -5.41 4.27
C TYR A 61 3.55 -4.61 4.53
N CYS A 62 2.79 -4.35 3.47
CA CYS A 62 1.45 -3.80 3.60
C CYS A 62 0.36 -4.84 3.37
N ILE A 63 -0.75 -4.72 4.09
CA ILE A 63 -2.00 -5.34 3.68
C ILE A 63 -2.89 -4.27 3.06
N TRP A 64 -3.27 -4.48 1.81
CA TRP A 64 -4.17 -3.62 1.07
C TRP A 64 -5.48 -4.34 0.78
N GLU A 65 -6.56 -3.59 0.88
CA GLU A 65 -7.86 -3.94 0.35
C GLU A 65 -8.11 -3.11 -0.90
N VAL A 66 -8.66 -3.75 -1.91
CA VAL A 66 -8.89 -3.17 -3.23
C VAL A 66 -10.30 -3.52 -3.69
N ARG A 67 -10.99 -2.56 -4.30
CA ARG A 67 -12.33 -2.75 -4.85
C ARG A 67 -12.34 -3.85 -5.93
N GLU A 68 -13.42 -4.63 -6.02
CA GLU A 68 -13.44 -5.86 -6.83
C GLU A 68 -13.24 -5.64 -8.34
N ASP A 69 -13.65 -4.49 -8.86
CA ASP A 69 -13.54 -4.09 -10.28
C ASP A 69 -12.09 -3.81 -10.71
N ILE A 70 -11.17 -3.67 -9.77
CA ILE A 70 -9.77 -3.36 -10.04
C ILE A 70 -8.97 -4.66 -10.22
N SER A 71 -8.20 -4.73 -11.30
CA SER A 71 -7.32 -5.87 -11.61
C SER A 71 -6.03 -5.82 -10.78
N ALA A 72 -5.33 -6.95 -10.69
CA ALA A 72 -4.03 -7.00 -10.01
C ALA A 72 -2.99 -6.12 -10.71
N GLU A 73 -3.06 -6.00 -12.04
CA GLU A 73 -2.18 -5.15 -12.84
C GLU A 73 -2.45 -3.67 -12.60
N GLN A 74 -3.72 -3.26 -12.52
CA GLN A 74 -4.08 -1.89 -12.15
C GLN A 74 -3.61 -1.55 -10.74
N PHE A 75 -3.77 -2.48 -9.80
CA PHE A 75 -3.26 -2.29 -8.44
C PHE A 75 -1.72 -2.24 -8.39
N GLN A 76 -1.02 -3.07 -9.17
CA GLN A 76 0.44 -3.01 -9.32
C GLN A 76 0.89 -1.63 -9.84
N GLN A 77 0.21 -1.11 -10.88
CA GLN A 77 0.49 0.23 -11.40
C GLN A 77 0.28 1.33 -10.35
N PHE A 78 -0.76 1.19 -9.51
CA PHE A 78 -1.00 2.12 -8.41
C PHE A 78 0.12 2.07 -7.37
N ILE A 79 0.53 0.88 -6.91
CA ILE A 79 1.54 0.79 -5.84
C ILE A 79 2.94 1.25 -6.28
N ASP A 80 3.25 1.11 -7.57
CA ASP A 80 4.47 1.65 -8.19
C ASP A 80 4.36 3.13 -8.59
N GLY A 81 3.15 3.69 -8.51
CA GLY A 81 2.84 5.05 -8.92
C GLY A 81 3.13 6.12 -7.86
N PRO A 82 3.10 7.40 -8.24
CA PRO A 82 3.45 8.51 -7.35
C PRO A 82 2.45 8.73 -6.21
N THR A 83 1.21 8.25 -6.35
CA THR A 83 0.15 8.32 -5.35
C THR A 83 0.07 7.04 -4.48
N GLY A 84 0.92 6.06 -4.78
CA GLY A 84 1.06 4.82 -4.03
C GLY A 84 2.07 4.93 -2.88
N PRO A 85 2.43 3.79 -2.27
CA PRO A 85 3.38 3.72 -1.15
C PRO A 85 4.80 4.19 -1.51
N ASP A 86 5.17 4.30 -2.78
CA ASP A 86 6.47 4.86 -3.18
C ASP A 86 6.56 6.39 -3.04
N PHE A 87 5.40 7.08 -2.99
CA PHE A 87 5.30 8.54 -2.97
C PHE A 87 6.03 9.26 -4.14
N GLY A 88 6.26 8.54 -5.24
CA GLY A 88 6.99 9.04 -6.41
C GLY A 88 8.48 9.28 -6.17
N THR A 89 9.04 8.72 -5.09
CA THR A 89 10.45 8.88 -4.73
C THR A 89 11.38 7.94 -5.51
N GLY A 90 10.82 6.89 -6.11
CA GLY A 90 11.55 5.79 -6.72
C GLY A 90 12.39 5.02 -5.69
N ALA A 91 11.96 4.97 -4.44
CA ALA A 91 12.69 4.32 -3.35
C ALA A 91 12.30 2.87 -3.15
N LEU A 92 11.10 2.47 -3.57
CA LEU A 92 10.58 1.12 -3.39
C LEU A 92 10.63 0.31 -4.70
N MET A 93 10.74 -0.99 -4.52
CA MET A 93 10.33 -2.01 -5.48
C MET A 93 9.18 -2.77 -4.82
N ASN A 94 7.98 -2.68 -5.39
CA ASN A 94 6.80 -3.29 -4.80
C ASN A 94 6.45 -4.58 -5.52
N ILE A 95 6.19 -5.62 -4.75
CA ILE A 95 5.74 -6.92 -5.27
C ILE A 95 4.34 -7.16 -4.72
N CYS A 96 3.37 -7.26 -5.63
CA CYS A 96 1.99 -7.53 -5.29
C CYS A 96 1.73 -9.04 -5.16
N HIS A 97 1.23 -9.47 -4.00
CA HIS A 97 0.80 -10.84 -3.74
C HIS A 97 -0.69 -10.89 -3.44
N PRO A 98 -1.53 -11.38 -4.36
CA PRO A 98 -2.95 -11.61 -4.09
C PRO A 98 -3.14 -12.58 -2.93
N ILE A 99 -3.98 -12.22 -1.97
CA ILE A 99 -4.35 -13.12 -0.87
C ILE A 99 -5.50 -14.00 -1.34
N ASN A 100 -5.30 -15.32 -1.31
CA ASN A 100 -6.35 -16.27 -1.62
C ASN A 100 -7.28 -16.44 -0.41
N LEU A 101 -8.44 -15.78 -0.45
CA LEU A 101 -9.44 -15.84 0.63
C LEU A 101 -10.08 -17.22 0.80
N GLU A 102 -10.17 -18.03 -0.25
CA GLU A 102 -10.69 -19.41 -0.14
C GLU A 102 -9.79 -20.27 0.75
N LEU A 103 -8.48 -20.05 0.70
CA LEU A 103 -7.51 -20.72 1.55
C LEU A 103 -7.41 -20.09 2.95
N ALA A 104 -7.61 -18.78 3.06
CA ALA A 104 -7.57 -18.07 4.33
C ALA A 104 -8.83 -18.29 5.19
N GLY A 105 -9.97 -18.62 4.56
CA GLY A 105 -11.28 -18.72 5.19
C GLY A 105 -11.92 -17.35 5.45
N GLU A 106 -11.17 -16.44 6.09
CA GLU A 106 -11.59 -15.06 6.39
C GLU A 106 -10.55 -14.04 5.88
N PRO A 107 -10.97 -12.79 5.56
CA PRO A 107 -10.03 -11.74 5.21
C PRO A 107 -9.19 -11.32 6.43
N PRO A 108 -7.95 -10.83 6.22
CA PRO A 108 -7.07 -10.41 7.30
C PRO A 108 -7.60 -9.21 8.10
N TYR A 109 -8.53 -8.44 7.52
CA TYR A 109 -9.20 -7.30 8.13
C TYR A 109 -10.69 -7.27 7.74
N PRO A 110 -11.56 -6.66 8.55
CA PRO A 110 -12.92 -6.34 8.13
C PRO A 110 -12.92 -5.51 6.84
N PRO A 111 -13.72 -5.87 5.82
CA PRO A 111 -13.78 -5.11 4.58
C PRO A 111 -14.22 -3.66 4.79
N LYS A 112 -13.51 -2.74 4.14
CA LYS A 112 -13.82 -1.32 4.03
C LYS A 112 -14.76 -1.02 2.88
N PHE A 113 -14.65 -1.76 1.77
CA PHE A 113 -15.59 -1.69 0.65
C PHE A 113 -16.74 -2.69 0.84
N SER A 114 -17.97 -2.29 0.49
CA SER A 114 -19.20 -3.09 0.63
C SER A 114 -20.00 -3.12 -0.65
#